data_AF-A0AA95HJQ2-F1
#
_entry.id   AF-A0AA95HJQ2-F1
#
_cell.length_a   1.000
_cell.length_b   1.000
_cell.length_c   1.000
_cell.angle_alpha   90.00
_cell.angle_beta   90.00
_cell.angle_gamma   90.00
#
_symmetry.space_group_name_H-M   'P 1'
#
loop_
_entity.id
_entity.type
_entity.pdbx_description
1 polymer ?
#
loop_
_entity_poly.entity_id
_entity_poly.type
_entity_poly.pdbx_seq_one_letter_code
_entity_poly.pdbx_strand_id
1 'polypeptide(L)'
;MFDTKNPYSINKKIVCLTDIDPCRKKNEPDGEYESCYPYEYDIDTANYDYKHHADTEVAQYAAHPNIRFYRQDVTYGKTLEYDIMRENSDCELLLTNSVSNLKELKAMMAEQDVNKMMGKMRNSEANTRIKTSIDTSGWTDEEKRKALLASRYLNSVSKGSNALELNVALMANLEKSAADRKEFHVPQYIADALTWLLS
;
A
#
# COMPACT_ATOMS: atom_id res chain seq x y z
N MET A 1 -5.54 28.07 -4.70
CA MET A 1 -6.33 28.54 -3.53
C MET A 1 -5.48 28.64 -2.27
N PHE A 2 -4.65 27.65 -1.95
CA PHE A 2 -3.87 27.63 -0.70
C PHE A 2 -2.37 27.94 -0.85
N ASP A 3 -1.83 28.03 -2.06
CA ASP A 3 -0.40 28.29 -2.27
C ASP A 3 0.02 29.68 -1.77
N THR A 4 0.80 29.73 -0.68
CA THR A 4 1.23 31.00 -0.05
C THR A 4 2.24 31.79 -0.85
N LYS A 5 2.75 31.26 -1.98
CA LYS A 5 3.48 32.06 -2.96
C LYS A 5 2.56 33.06 -3.68
N ASN A 6 1.25 32.81 -3.67
CA ASN A 6 0.25 33.77 -4.11
C ASN A 6 -0.26 34.61 -2.91
N PRO A 7 -0.16 35.95 -2.93
CA PRO A 7 -0.57 36.81 -1.81
C PRO A 7 -2.08 36.82 -1.54
N TYR A 8 -2.90 36.37 -2.49
CA TYR A 8 -4.36 36.27 -2.35
C TYR A 8 -4.82 34.87 -1.89
N SER A 9 -3.88 33.98 -1.55
CA SER A 9 -4.20 32.64 -1.10
C SER A 9 -4.67 32.60 0.36
N ILE A 10 -5.40 31.54 0.69
CA ILE A 10 -5.70 31.23 2.09
C ILE A 10 -4.43 30.66 2.72
N ASN A 11 -3.87 31.38 3.69
CA ASN A 11 -2.68 30.96 4.42
C ASN A 11 -2.99 29.79 5.38
N LYS A 12 -2.93 28.56 4.85
CA LYS A 12 -3.08 27.32 5.61
C LYS A 12 -2.02 26.31 5.16
N LYS A 13 -1.51 25.51 6.11
CA LYS A 13 -0.73 24.32 5.78
C LYS A 13 -1.63 23.27 5.14
N ILE A 14 -1.19 22.67 4.04
CA ILE A 14 -1.89 21.62 3.32
C ILE A 14 -0.94 20.44 3.15
N VAL A 15 -1.40 19.26 3.54
CA VAL A 15 -0.74 18.00 3.19
C VAL A 15 -1.60 17.23 2.20
N CYS A 16 -0.96 16.71 1.16
CA CYS A 16 -1.54 15.79 0.20
C CYS A 16 -0.92 14.40 0.42
N LEU A 17 -1.73 13.44 0.83
CA LEU A 17 -1.39 12.03 0.80
C LEU A 17 -1.87 11.46 -0.53
N THR A 18 -0.98 10.79 -1.25
CA THR A 18 -1.31 10.18 -2.54
C THR A 18 -0.75 8.78 -2.62
N ASP A 19 -1.47 7.91 -3.35
CA ASP A 19 -0.99 6.59 -3.70
C ASP A 19 0.13 6.71 -4.75
N ILE A 20 1.14 5.85 -4.63
CA ILE A 20 2.23 5.75 -5.62
C ILE A 20 1.79 4.93 -6.84
N ASP A 21 0.88 3.97 -6.65
CA ASP A 21 0.22 3.17 -7.68
C ASP A 21 1.09 2.81 -8.90
N PRO A 22 2.07 1.88 -8.76
CA PRO A 22 2.92 1.48 -9.87
C PRO A 22 2.09 1.04 -11.08
N CYS A 23 2.51 1.53 -12.25
CA CYS A 23 1.89 1.24 -13.53
C CYS A 23 2.95 0.80 -14.54
N ARG A 24 2.53 -0.06 -15.47
CA ARG A 24 3.34 -0.48 -16.61
C ARG A 24 2.56 -0.36 -17.90
N LYS A 25 3.25 -0.20 -19.02
CA LYS A 25 2.67 -0.11 -20.36
C LYS A 25 3.53 -0.95 -21.30
N LYS A 26 2.92 -1.81 -22.12
CA LYS A 26 3.66 -2.57 -23.14
C LYS A 26 4.27 -1.63 -24.18
N ASN A 27 5.43 -2.00 -24.70
CA ASN A 27 6.14 -1.29 -25.76
C ASN A 27 5.51 -1.56 -27.15
N GLU A 28 4.22 -1.28 -27.26
CA GLU A 28 3.40 -1.46 -28.47
C GLU A 28 2.74 -0.12 -28.84
N PRO A 29 2.41 0.13 -30.13
CA PRO A 29 1.91 1.43 -30.59
C PRO A 29 0.68 1.94 -29.86
N ASP A 30 -0.22 1.05 -29.45
CA ASP A 30 -1.47 1.35 -28.74
C ASP A 30 -1.43 0.91 -27.26
N GLY A 31 -0.24 0.79 -26.68
CA GLY A 31 -0.07 0.41 -25.28
C GLY A 31 -0.65 1.46 -24.33
N GLU A 32 -1.54 1.04 -23.43
CA GLU A 32 -2.02 1.87 -22.33
C GLU A 32 -1.32 1.48 -21.02
N TYR A 33 -1.19 2.47 -20.11
CA TYR A 33 -0.69 2.20 -18.77
C TYR A 33 -1.75 1.45 -17.97
N GLU A 34 -1.42 0.24 -17.53
CA GLU A 34 -2.20 -0.54 -16.59
C GLU A 34 -1.54 -0.56 -15.21
N SER A 35 -2.34 -0.74 -14.16
CA SER A 35 -1.80 -0.93 -12.82
C SER A 35 -1.02 -2.25 -12.73
N CYS A 36 0.14 -2.19 -12.09
CA CYS A 36 0.93 -3.37 -11.75
C CYS A 36 1.20 -3.44 -10.24
N TYR A 37 1.71 -4.58 -9.78
CA TYR A 37 2.20 -4.72 -8.42
C TYR A 37 3.63 -4.18 -8.31
N PRO A 38 4.08 -3.79 -7.10
CA PRO A 38 5.41 -3.22 -6.93
C PRO A 38 6.52 -4.24 -7.30
N TYR A 39 6.29 -5.51 -7.00
CA TYR A 39 7.16 -6.62 -7.43
C TYR A 39 7.05 -6.96 -8.91
N GLU A 40 6.30 -6.21 -9.73
CA GLU A 40 6.32 -6.31 -11.20
C GLU A 40 7.06 -5.13 -11.84
N TYR A 41 7.39 -4.11 -11.04
CA TYR A 41 7.99 -2.85 -11.49
C TYR A 41 9.44 -3.06 -11.91
N ASP A 42 9.83 -2.52 -13.06
CA ASP A 42 11.16 -2.64 -13.68
C ASP A 42 11.70 -4.07 -13.87
N ILE A 43 10.86 -5.10 -13.78
CA ILE A 43 11.25 -6.50 -14.01
C ILE A 43 11.53 -6.78 -15.49
N ASP A 44 10.76 -6.17 -16.39
CA ASP A 44 10.84 -6.42 -17.84
C ASP A 44 10.88 -5.11 -18.62
N THR A 45 11.99 -4.38 -18.46
CA THR A 45 12.23 -3.10 -19.15
C THR A 45 12.46 -3.24 -20.66
N ALA A 46 12.62 -4.46 -21.17
CA ALA A 46 12.70 -4.71 -22.60
C ALA A 46 11.32 -4.60 -23.27
N ASN A 47 10.27 -5.09 -22.61
CA ASN A 47 8.93 -5.14 -23.17
C ASN A 47 7.96 -4.10 -22.56
N TYR A 48 8.31 -3.47 -21.45
CA TYR A 48 7.45 -2.53 -20.74
C TYR A 48 8.14 -1.22 -20.37
N ASP A 49 7.39 -0.14 -20.48
CA ASP A 49 7.64 1.14 -19.82
C ASP A 49 6.95 1.16 -18.45
N TYR A 50 7.56 1.82 -17.48
CA TYR A 50 7.07 1.90 -16.11
C TYR A 50 6.93 3.35 -15.63
N LYS A 51 5.96 3.60 -14.74
CA LYS A 51 5.84 4.89 -14.05
C LYS A 51 5.18 4.74 -12.69
N HIS A 52 5.50 5.67 -11.80
CA HIS A 52 4.76 5.91 -10.57
C HIS A 52 3.84 7.13 -10.71
N HIS A 53 2.79 7.16 -9.90
CA HIS A 53 2.04 8.39 -9.66
C HIS A 53 2.78 9.31 -8.70
N ALA A 54 2.50 10.60 -8.81
CA ALA A 54 2.95 11.65 -7.92
C ALA A 54 4.46 11.94 -7.87
N ASP A 55 5.29 11.37 -8.76
CA ASP A 55 6.73 11.70 -8.84
C ASP A 55 6.95 13.21 -8.99
N THR A 56 6.20 13.83 -9.92
CA THR A 56 6.29 15.25 -10.23
C THR A 56 5.86 16.11 -9.05
N GLU A 57 4.73 15.79 -8.42
CA GLU A 57 4.16 16.55 -7.32
C GLU A 57 5.04 16.47 -6.06
N VAL A 58 5.54 15.28 -5.72
CA VAL A 58 6.45 15.10 -4.59
C VAL A 58 7.72 15.93 -4.79
N ALA A 59 8.30 15.91 -6.00
CA ALA A 59 9.49 16.72 -6.31
C ALA A 59 9.19 18.22 -6.28
N GLN A 60 8.10 18.66 -6.91
CA GLN A 60 7.71 20.06 -7.02
C GLN A 60 7.42 20.69 -5.64
N TYR A 61 6.79 19.94 -4.75
CA TYR A 61 6.34 20.46 -3.44
C TYR A 61 7.28 20.10 -2.27
N ALA A 62 8.42 19.45 -2.52
CA ALA A 62 9.37 19.08 -1.48
C ALA A 62 9.81 20.27 -0.60
N ALA A 63 10.11 21.42 -1.22
CA ALA A 63 10.55 22.64 -0.55
C ALA A 63 9.48 23.74 -0.49
N HIS A 64 8.21 23.39 -0.71
CA HIS A 64 7.14 24.38 -0.75
C HIS A 64 6.77 24.87 0.67
N PRO A 65 6.54 26.18 0.88
CA PRO A 65 6.41 26.77 2.22
C PRO A 65 5.23 26.22 3.04
N ASN A 66 4.10 25.93 2.41
CA ASN A 66 2.87 25.56 3.10
C ASN A 66 2.10 24.39 2.47
N ILE A 67 2.63 23.75 1.43
CA ILE A 67 2.00 22.58 0.78
C ILE A 67 3.03 21.47 0.75
N ARG A 68 2.67 20.25 1.13
CA ARG A 68 3.60 19.12 1.03
C ARG A 68 2.88 17.86 0.58
N PHE A 69 3.54 17.10 -0.29
CA PHE A 69 3.06 15.82 -0.77
C PHE A 69 3.85 14.70 -0.10
N TYR A 70 3.15 13.68 0.36
CA TYR A 70 3.73 12.43 0.85
C TYR A 70 3.04 11.26 0.15
N ARG A 71 3.80 10.17 -0.03
CA ARG A 71 3.34 8.93 -0.66
C ARG A 71 4.08 7.73 -0.07
N GLN A 72 3.64 6.54 -0.42
CA GLN A 72 4.28 5.27 -0.02
C GLN A 72 5.70 5.13 -0.56
N ASP A 73 6.40 4.09 -0.08
CA ASP A 73 7.73 3.70 -0.53
C ASP A 73 7.79 3.43 -2.04
N VAL A 74 8.91 3.81 -2.67
CA VAL A 74 9.09 3.69 -4.13
C VAL A 74 9.31 2.27 -4.63
N THR A 75 9.72 1.36 -3.76
CA THR A 75 10.03 -0.04 -4.08
C THR A 75 8.84 -0.93 -3.76
N TYR A 76 8.19 -0.68 -2.62
CA TYR A 76 7.17 -1.58 -2.08
C TYR A 76 5.76 -0.99 -2.07
N GLY A 77 5.60 0.32 -2.28
CA GLY A 77 4.32 0.99 -2.14
C GLY A 77 3.35 0.69 -3.28
N LYS A 78 2.04 0.71 -2.97
CA LYS A 78 0.96 0.64 -3.96
C LYS A 78 -0.18 1.58 -3.57
N THR A 79 -1.30 1.03 -3.10
CA THR A 79 -2.41 1.78 -2.49
C THR A 79 -2.29 1.73 -0.97
N LEU A 80 -3.03 2.59 -0.28
CA LEU A 80 -3.14 2.58 1.18
C LEU A 80 -3.42 1.18 1.77
N GLU A 81 -4.37 0.42 1.23
CA GLU A 81 -4.73 -0.90 1.79
C GLU A 81 -3.61 -1.92 1.66
N TYR A 82 -2.90 -1.89 0.53
CA TYR A 82 -1.73 -2.73 0.30
C TYR A 82 -0.63 -2.39 1.31
N ASP A 83 -0.32 -1.11 1.46
CA ASP A 83 0.75 -0.62 2.31
C ASP A 83 0.49 -0.91 3.79
N ILE A 84 -0.74 -0.67 4.26
CA ILE A 84 -1.18 -1.01 5.63
C ILE A 84 -0.95 -2.50 5.93
N MET A 85 -1.35 -3.42 5.03
CA MET A 85 -1.14 -4.85 5.23
C MET A 85 0.33 -5.24 5.17
N ARG A 86 1.11 -4.60 4.30
CA ARG A 86 2.54 -4.88 4.19
C ARG A 86 3.30 -4.51 5.47
N GLU A 87 3.01 -3.34 6.03
CA GLU A 87 3.63 -2.84 7.27
C GLU A 87 3.13 -3.60 8.52
N ASN A 88 1.99 -4.27 8.42
CA ASN A 88 1.33 -4.96 9.53
C ASN A 88 0.98 -6.41 9.18
N SER A 89 1.91 -7.14 8.57
CA SER A 89 1.68 -8.48 7.99
C SER A 89 1.17 -9.52 8.99
N ASP A 90 1.43 -9.33 10.28
CA ASP A 90 1.04 -10.23 11.36
C ASP A 90 -0.10 -9.65 12.22
N CYS A 91 -0.65 -8.48 11.85
CA CYS A 91 -1.69 -7.81 12.62
C CYS A 91 -3.09 -8.27 12.21
N GLU A 92 -3.68 -9.15 13.02
CA GLU A 92 -5.05 -9.64 12.77
C GLU A 92 -6.14 -8.55 12.86
N LEU A 93 -5.83 -7.34 13.38
CA LEU A 93 -6.79 -6.22 13.38
C LEU A 93 -7.24 -5.83 11.97
N LEU A 94 -6.39 -6.09 10.96
CA LEU A 94 -6.70 -5.84 9.56
C LEU A 94 -7.78 -6.76 9.00
N LEU A 95 -7.98 -7.92 9.62
CA LEU A 95 -8.89 -8.96 9.18
C LEU A 95 -10.30 -8.73 9.73
N THR A 96 -10.89 -7.62 9.30
CA THR A 96 -12.25 -7.18 9.66
C THR A 96 -13.33 -8.03 8.97
N ASN A 97 -14.59 -7.90 9.40
CA ASN A 97 -15.69 -8.75 8.93
C ASN A 97 -16.00 -8.57 7.43
N SER A 98 -15.72 -7.39 6.87
CA SER A 98 -15.92 -7.08 5.45
C SER A 98 -14.87 -7.69 4.52
N VAL A 99 -13.78 -8.26 5.06
CA VAL A 99 -12.76 -8.94 4.25
C VAL A 99 -13.33 -10.24 3.69
N SER A 100 -13.41 -10.36 2.37
CA SER A 100 -14.11 -11.49 1.72
C SER A 100 -13.40 -12.85 1.86
N ASN A 101 -12.07 -12.88 2.00
CA ASN A 101 -11.27 -14.11 2.04
C ASN A 101 -10.59 -14.35 3.40
N LEU A 102 -11.26 -14.03 4.51
CA LEU A 102 -10.71 -14.09 5.87
C LEU A 102 -10.00 -15.40 6.23
N LYS A 103 -10.62 -16.55 5.94
CA LYS A 103 -10.03 -17.86 6.29
C LYS A 103 -8.71 -18.11 5.56
N GLU A 104 -8.65 -17.73 4.29
CA GLU A 104 -7.43 -17.83 3.46
C GLU A 104 -6.34 -16.92 4.03
N LEU A 105 -6.66 -15.64 4.27
CA LEU A 105 -5.70 -14.67 4.80
C LEU A 105 -5.17 -15.05 6.19
N LYS A 106 -6.01 -15.54 7.11
CA LYS A 106 -5.56 -16.06 8.41
C LYS A 106 -4.60 -17.23 8.25
N ALA A 107 -4.93 -18.16 7.35
CA ALA A 107 -4.07 -19.31 7.10
C ALA A 107 -2.74 -18.90 6.44
N MET A 108 -2.75 -17.86 5.60
CA MET A 108 -1.53 -17.26 5.05
C MET A 108 -0.71 -16.58 6.14
N MET A 109 -1.28 -15.71 6.97
CA MET A 109 -0.52 -15.01 8.04
C MET A 109 0.20 -15.96 8.99
N ALA A 110 -0.35 -17.15 9.23
CA ALA A 110 0.27 -18.17 10.08
C ALA A 110 1.42 -18.96 9.41
N GLU A 111 1.70 -18.74 8.13
CA GLU A 111 2.69 -19.48 7.36
C GLU A 111 3.92 -18.64 7.06
N GLN A 112 5.09 -19.18 7.37
CA GLN A 112 6.36 -18.49 7.16
C GLN A 112 7.02 -18.85 5.83
N ASP A 113 6.76 -20.06 5.32
CA ASP A 113 7.30 -20.53 4.05
C ASP A 113 6.50 -19.96 2.87
N VAL A 114 7.20 -19.25 1.97
CA VAL A 114 6.58 -18.56 0.82
C VAL A 114 5.85 -19.52 -0.11
N ASN A 115 6.44 -20.69 -0.38
CA ASN A 115 5.84 -21.70 -1.26
C ASN A 115 4.57 -22.30 -0.66
N LYS A 116 4.59 -22.63 0.64
CA LYS A 116 3.40 -23.11 1.36
C LYS A 116 2.34 -22.02 1.44
N MET A 117 2.72 -20.76 1.61
CA MET A 117 1.79 -19.63 1.61
C MET A 117 1.08 -19.51 0.25
N MET A 118 1.82 -19.57 -0.85
CA MET A 118 1.25 -19.59 -2.20
C MET A 118 0.31 -20.78 -2.41
N GLY A 119 0.62 -21.93 -1.81
CA GLY A 119 -0.25 -23.11 -1.81
C GLY A 119 -1.61 -22.92 -1.14
N LYS A 120 -1.75 -21.94 -0.23
CA LYS A 120 -3.02 -21.63 0.45
C LYS A 120 -3.95 -20.73 -0.36
N MET A 121 -3.43 -19.98 -1.32
CA MET A 121 -4.22 -19.09 -2.16
C MET A 121 -5.08 -19.90 -3.14
N ARG A 122 -6.38 -19.62 -3.19
CA ARG A 122 -7.33 -20.22 -4.15
C ARG A 122 -6.87 -20.05 -5.60
N ASN A 123 -7.32 -20.95 -6.47
CA ASN A 123 -7.06 -20.85 -7.89
C ASN A 123 -7.92 -19.73 -8.52
N SER A 124 -7.26 -18.74 -9.11
CA SER A 124 -7.86 -17.70 -9.94
C SER A 124 -6.78 -17.09 -10.82
N GLU A 125 -7.16 -16.50 -11.95
CA GLU A 125 -6.22 -15.82 -12.84
C GLU A 125 -5.38 -14.76 -12.09
N ALA A 126 -6.03 -13.94 -11.27
CA ALA A 126 -5.36 -12.94 -10.44
C ALA A 126 -4.34 -13.56 -9.47
N ASN A 127 -4.68 -14.68 -8.82
CA ASN A 127 -3.76 -15.34 -7.89
C ASN A 127 -2.62 -16.04 -8.63
N THR A 128 -2.87 -16.57 -9.82
CA THR A 128 -1.81 -17.11 -10.69
C THR A 128 -0.82 -16.01 -11.07
N ARG A 129 -1.30 -14.83 -11.50
CA ARG A 129 -0.44 -13.67 -11.78
C ARG A 129 0.41 -13.28 -10.57
N ILE A 130 -0.20 -13.15 -9.39
CA ILE A 130 0.51 -12.81 -8.15
C ILE A 130 1.64 -13.81 -7.87
N LYS A 131 1.34 -15.12 -7.91
CA LYS A 131 2.34 -16.17 -7.63
C LYS A 131 3.51 -16.09 -8.62
N THR A 132 3.22 -16.06 -9.92
CA THR A 132 4.25 -15.98 -10.97
C THR A 132 5.11 -14.73 -10.85
N SER A 133 4.49 -13.57 -10.64
CA SER A 133 5.21 -12.29 -10.52
C SER A 133 6.06 -12.25 -9.25
N ILE A 134 5.61 -12.83 -8.14
CA ILE A 134 6.40 -12.93 -6.90
C ILE A 134 7.56 -13.92 -7.06
N ASP A 135 7.34 -15.07 -7.70
CA ASP A 135 8.41 -16.06 -7.93
C ASP A 135 9.53 -15.51 -8.82
N THR A 136 9.16 -14.72 -9.82
CA THR A 136 10.11 -14.06 -10.74
C THR A 136 10.74 -12.80 -10.16
N SER A 137 10.20 -12.25 -9.07
CA SER A 137 10.80 -11.10 -8.40
C SER A 137 12.12 -11.45 -7.70
N GLY A 138 13.05 -10.50 -7.72
CA GLY A 138 14.33 -10.57 -6.99
C GLY A 138 14.22 -10.32 -5.48
N TRP A 139 13.00 -10.30 -4.93
CA TRP A 139 12.76 -10.00 -3.52
C TRP A 139 13.16 -11.17 -2.61
N THR A 140 13.49 -10.87 -1.37
CA THR A 140 13.74 -11.84 -0.30
C THR A 140 12.44 -12.55 0.13
N ASP A 141 12.57 -13.71 0.77
CA ASP A 141 11.39 -14.47 1.23
C ASP A 141 10.50 -13.66 2.19
N GLU A 142 11.09 -12.83 3.03
CA GLU A 142 10.38 -11.92 3.93
C GLU A 142 9.52 -10.90 3.15
N GLU A 143 10.13 -10.25 2.16
CA GLU A 143 9.44 -9.27 1.30
C GLU A 143 8.35 -9.93 0.46
N LYS A 144 8.62 -11.13 -0.08
CA LYS A 144 7.65 -11.94 -0.82
C LYS A 144 6.46 -12.32 0.05
N ARG A 145 6.68 -12.72 1.31
CA ARG A 145 5.61 -13.03 2.26
C ARG A 145 4.71 -11.83 2.50
N LYS A 146 5.30 -10.67 2.81
CA LYS A 146 4.56 -9.42 3.01
C LYS A 146 3.78 -9.01 1.76
N ALA A 147 4.39 -9.14 0.58
CA ALA A 147 3.74 -8.85 -0.70
C ALA A 147 2.56 -9.78 -1.00
N LEU A 148 2.69 -11.08 -0.74
CA LEU A 148 1.60 -12.05 -0.92
C LEU A 148 0.38 -11.67 -0.07
N LEU A 149 0.62 -11.38 1.21
CA LEU A 149 -0.43 -10.94 2.14
C LEU A 149 -1.06 -9.63 1.68
N ALA A 150 -0.24 -8.62 1.36
CA ALA A 150 -0.72 -7.31 0.91
C ALA A 150 -1.53 -7.40 -0.40
N SER A 151 -1.06 -8.16 -1.40
CA SER A 151 -1.77 -8.40 -2.66
C SER A 151 -3.10 -9.14 -2.44
N ARG A 152 -3.12 -10.17 -1.58
CA ARG A 152 -4.37 -10.90 -1.29
C ARG A 152 -5.34 -10.08 -0.46
N TYR A 153 -4.85 -9.27 0.47
CA TYR A 153 -5.65 -8.36 1.26
C TYR A 153 -6.31 -7.30 0.39
N LEU A 154 -5.53 -6.62 -0.47
CA LEU A 154 -6.03 -5.63 -1.43
C LEU A 154 -7.17 -6.19 -2.30
N ASN A 155 -7.04 -7.43 -2.76
CA ASN A 155 -8.06 -8.10 -3.57
C ASN A 155 -9.29 -8.57 -2.77
N SER A 156 -9.29 -8.41 -1.44
CA SER A 156 -10.31 -8.93 -0.54
C SER A 156 -11.10 -7.84 0.18
N VAL A 157 -10.68 -6.58 0.09
CA VAL A 157 -11.28 -5.43 0.79
C VAL A 157 -12.16 -4.58 -0.13
N SER A 158 -13.25 -4.07 0.44
CA SER A 158 -13.99 -2.93 -0.12
C SER A 158 -13.49 -1.67 0.57
N LYS A 159 -12.91 -0.72 -0.18
CA LYS A 159 -12.17 0.44 0.38
C LYS A 159 -12.96 1.16 1.49
N GLY A 160 -14.18 1.60 1.20
CA GLY A 160 -15.00 2.36 2.14
C GLY A 160 -15.45 1.56 3.38
N SER A 161 -15.91 0.33 3.19
CA SER A 161 -16.37 -0.53 4.30
C SER A 161 -15.21 -0.94 5.20
N ASN A 162 -14.10 -1.36 4.59
CA ASN A 162 -12.92 -1.81 5.32
C ASN A 162 -12.27 -0.67 6.12
N ALA A 163 -12.20 0.54 5.56
CA ALA A 163 -11.66 1.70 6.26
C ALA A 163 -12.45 2.03 7.54
N LEU A 164 -13.79 1.99 7.47
CA LEU A 164 -14.64 2.24 8.64
C LEU A 164 -14.48 1.15 9.70
N GLU A 165 -14.51 -0.13 9.30
CA GLU A 165 -14.35 -1.25 10.24
C GLU A 165 -12.97 -1.25 10.89
N LEU A 166 -11.91 -0.95 10.12
CA LEU A 166 -10.55 -0.86 10.63
C LEU A 166 -10.42 0.31 11.62
N ASN A 167 -11.03 1.46 11.34
CA ASN A 167 -11.04 2.58 12.29
C ASN A 167 -11.67 2.17 13.63
N VAL A 168 -12.84 1.52 13.60
CA VAL A 168 -13.51 1.02 14.82
C VAL A 168 -12.60 0.02 15.56
N ALA A 169 -11.96 -0.90 14.84
CA ALA A 169 -11.04 -1.88 15.44
C ALA A 169 -9.81 -1.21 16.08
N LEU A 170 -9.22 -0.21 15.42
CA LEU A 170 -8.06 0.53 15.92
C LEU A 170 -8.43 1.38 17.15
N MET A 171 -9.57 2.08 17.13
CA MET A 171 -10.05 2.83 18.30
C MET A 171 -10.29 1.90 19.49
N ALA A 172 -10.98 0.77 19.27
CA ALA A 172 -11.20 -0.21 20.32
C ALA A 172 -9.88 -0.80 20.85
N ASN A 173 -8.86 -0.95 20.00
CA ASN A 173 -7.53 -1.40 20.41
C ASN A 173 -6.76 -0.33 21.21
N LEU A 174 -6.95 0.95 20.92
CA LEU A 174 -6.35 2.06 21.66
C LEU A 174 -6.88 2.15 23.10
N GLU A 175 -8.17 1.87 23.32
CA GLU A 175 -8.80 1.84 24.65
C GLU A 175 -8.32 0.67 25.54
N LYS A 176 -7.61 -0.31 24.98
CA LYS A 176 -7.06 -1.42 25.75
C LYS A 176 -5.85 -1.00 26.59
N SER A 177 -5.63 -1.78 27.65
CA SER A 177 -4.39 -1.73 28.43
C SER A 177 -3.17 -1.96 27.54
N ALA A 178 -2.00 -1.47 27.95
CA ALA A 178 -0.76 -1.68 27.18
C ALA A 178 -0.43 -3.17 26.99
N ALA A 179 -0.84 -4.04 27.92
CA ALA A 179 -0.60 -5.49 27.85
C ALA A 179 -1.53 -6.20 26.84
N ASP A 180 -2.74 -5.67 26.63
CA ASP A 180 -3.75 -6.28 25.75
C ASP A 180 -3.83 -5.60 24.36
N ARG A 181 -3.13 -4.48 24.19
CA ARG A 181 -3.10 -3.71 22.95
C ARG A 181 -2.29 -4.47 21.91
N LYS A 182 -2.92 -4.78 20.78
CA LYS A 182 -2.22 -5.34 19.62
C LYS A 182 -1.37 -4.24 18.98
N GLU A 183 -0.15 -4.59 18.58
CA GLU A 183 0.73 -3.66 17.88
C GLU A 183 0.17 -3.33 16.49
N PHE A 184 0.31 -2.06 16.11
CA PHE A 184 -0.06 -1.55 14.80
C PHE A 184 0.93 -0.45 14.41
N HIS A 185 1.60 -0.65 13.29
CA HIS A 185 2.55 0.28 12.70
C HIS A 185 1.81 1.19 11.74
N VAL A 186 1.79 2.49 12.06
CA VAL A 186 1.32 3.53 11.14
C VAL A 186 2.36 3.68 10.03
N PRO A 187 1.98 3.60 8.75
CA PRO A 187 2.92 3.83 7.65
C PRO A 187 3.65 5.17 7.80
N GLN A 188 4.96 5.16 7.60
CA GLN A 188 5.83 6.30 7.95
C GLN A 188 5.42 7.60 7.24
N TYR A 189 5.03 7.51 5.95
CA TYR A 189 4.61 8.67 5.18
C TYR A 189 3.35 9.36 5.74
N ILE A 190 2.47 8.62 6.43
CA ILE A 190 1.30 9.17 7.13
C ILE A 190 1.75 9.84 8.43
N ALA A 191 2.66 9.22 9.18
CA ALA A 191 3.21 9.82 10.39
C ALA A 191 3.93 11.14 10.08
N ASP A 192 4.82 11.16 9.09
CA ASP A 192 5.56 12.34 8.65
C ASP A 192 4.63 13.46 8.16
N ALA A 193 3.60 13.09 7.40
CA ALA A 193 2.55 13.99 6.97
C ALA A 193 1.86 14.69 8.15
N LEU A 194 1.41 13.93 9.14
CA LEU A 194 0.73 14.47 10.32
C LEU A 194 1.68 15.31 11.17
N THR A 195 2.92 14.86 11.39
CA THR A 195 3.94 15.61 12.14
C THR A 195 4.20 16.96 11.49
N TRP A 196 4.37 17.03 10.17
CA TRP A 196 4.58 18.30 9.48
C TRP A 196 3.36 19.21 9.52
N LEU A 197 2.16 18.64 9.34
CA LEU A 197 0.90 19.40 9.36
C LEU A 197 0.62 20.04 10.73
N LEU A 198 0.95 19.33 11.81
CA LEU A 198 0.64 19.72 13.19
C LEU A 198 1.78 20.46 13.91
N SER A 199 2.99 20.48 13.33
CA SER A 199 4.09 21.36 13.78
C SER A 199 3.78 22.84 13.62
#